data_AF-A0A8J9V6P8-F1
#
_entry.id   AF-A0A8J9V6P8-F1
#
_cell.length_a   1.000
_cell.length_b   1.000
_cell.length_c   1.000
_cell.angle_alpha   90.00
_cell.angle_beta   90.00
_cell.angle_gamma   90.00
#
_symmetry.space_group_name_H-M   'P 1'
#
loop_
_entity.id
_entity.type
_entity.pdbx_description
1 polymer ?
#
loop_
_entity_poly.entity_id
_entity_poly.type
_entity_poly.pdbx_seq_one_letter_code
_entity_poly.pdbx_strand_id
1 'polypeptide(L)'
;MEWMLPVNEMLNQNITKLNCTLIPPGFHGDVRSVRVMVESLCKLIDILGEQSAKAQGLNKVITTAEKLRNSPTHVLYLLKDAKAKEGKGDVIGLLKVGHKHLFLFDERDKVREVEPLCVLDFFILPDRQRHGYGRVLFDHMLQDLETSAQELAIDGPSPKMEQFLRKNYGIDRLIRQNNNFAISPQFFAAVADIKPKPRRLRRSIY
;
A
#
# COMPACT_ATOMS: atom_id res chain seq x y z
N MET A 1 13.49 8.36 18.84
CA MET A 1 13.59 9.54 17.95
C MET A 1 12.25 10.26 18.05
N GLU A 2 12.24 11.48 18.57
CA GLU A 2 11.02 12.26 18.76
C GLU A 2 10.71 13.04 17.48
N TRP A 3 9.45 12.98 17.07
CA TRP A 3 8.90 13.77 15.97
C TRP A 3 8.67 15.20 16.47
N MET A 4 8.73 16.21 15.58
CA MET A 4 8.41 17.58 15.99
C MET A 4 6.93 17.73 16.41
N LEU A 5 6.06 16.87 15.88
CA LEU A 5 4.65 16.75 16.28
C LEU A 5 4.34 15.30 16.67
N PRO A 6 3.61 15.05 17.78
CA PRO A 6 3.09 13.73 18.10
C PRO A 6 2.30 13.09 16.95
N VAL A 7 2.37 11.77 16.82
CA VAL A 7 1.65 11.03 15.77
C VAL A 7 0.15 11.27 15.85
N ASN A 8 -0.41 11.38 17.07
CA ASN A 8 -1.83 11.65 17.27
C ASN A 8 -2.26 13.03 16.78
N GLU A 9 -1.37 14.02 16.73
CA GLU A 9 -1.64 15.35 16.18
C GLU A 9 -1.50 15.38 14.65
N MET A 10 -0.62 14.53 14.10
CA MET A 10 -0.42 14.42 12.65
C MET A 10 -1.51 13.58 11.98
N LEU A 11 -1.92 12.48 12.61
CA LEU A 11 -2.78 11.45 12.07
C LEU A 11 -4.00 11.27 12.97
N ASN A 12 -5.13 11.87 12.61
CA ASN A 12 -6.33 11.86 13.48
C ASN A 12 -7.05 10.51 13.48
N GLN A 13 -6.95 9.74 12.39
CA GLN A 13 -7.60 8.44 12.24
C GLN A 13 -6.68 7.30 12.70
N ASN A 14 -7.27 6.14 13.02
CA ASN A 14 -6.51 4.92 13.33
C ASN A 14 -5.76 4.41 12.10
N ILE A 15 -6.41 4.47 10.94
CA ILE A 15 -5.79 4.23 9.64
C ILE A 15 -5.89 5.52 8.85
N THR A 16 -4.76 6.06 8.40
CA THR A 16 -4.71 7.28 7.60
C THR A 16 -4.28 6.95 6.18
N LYS A 17 -5.09 7.35 5.20
CA LYS A 17 -4.80 7.26 3.77
C LYS A 17 -4.01 8.49 3.31
N LEU A 18 -2.88 8.27 2.66
CA LEU A 18 -2.04 9.31 2.09
C LEU A 18 -1.84 9.09 0.59
N ASN A 19 -1.79 10.18 -0.17
CA ASN A 19 -1.46 10.21 -1.58
C ASN A 19 -0.18 11.05 -1.80
N CYS A 20 0.15 11.37 -3.06
CA CYS A 20 1.34 12.14 -3.42
C CYS A 20 1.43 13.56 -2.80
N THR A 21 0.34 14.11 -2.26
CA THR A 21 0.39 15.42 -1.56
C THR A 21 1.05 15.31 -0.18
N LEU A 22 1.00 14.12 0.43
CA LEU A 22 1.36 13.85 1.83
C LEU A 22 0.56 14.68 2.84
N ILE A 23 -0.67 15.09 2.49
CA ILE A 23 -1.56 15.80 3.40
C ILE A 23 -2.62 14.81 3.92
N PRO A 24 -2.65 14.52 5.23
CA PRO A 24 -3.69 13.69 5.83
C PRO A 24 -5.10 14.28 5.61
N PRO A 25 -6.11 13.46 5.30
CA PRO A 25 -7.50 13.91 5.18
C PRO A 25 -7.98 14.57 6.48
N GLY A 26 -8.62 15.73 6.36
CA GLY A 26 -9.17 16.45 7.51
C GLY A 26 -8.13 17.09 8.44
N PHE A 27 -6.87 17.23 8.02
CA PHE A 27 -5.91 18.06 8.72
C PHE A 27 -6.26 19.54 8.55
N HIS A 28 -6.44 20.26 9.67
CA HIS A 28 -6.74 21.68 9.70
C HIS A 28 -5.60 22.40 10.42
N GLY A 29 -5.01 23.40 9.77
CA GLY A 29 -3.93 24.18 10.36
C GLY A 29 -3.54 25.33 9.45
N ASP A 30 -2.80 26.30 10.00
CA ASP A 30 -2.21 27.35 9.18
C ASP A 30 -1.08 26.79 8.28
N VAL A 31 -0.58 27.63 7.37
CA VAL A 31 0.49 27.23 6.43
C VAL A 31 1.74 26.72 7.15
N ARG A 32 2.04 27.25 8.35
CA ARG A 32 3.23 26.86 9.13
C ARG A 32 3.02 25.48 9.76
N SER A 33 1.86 25.24 10.37
CA SER A 33 1.48 23.95 10.96
C SER A 33 1.47 22.84 9.90
N VAL A 34 0.92 23.10 8.71
CA VAL A 34 0.94 22.14 7.61
C VAL A 34 2.36 21.77 7.21
N ARG A 35 3.27 22.76 7.11
CA ARG A 35 4.67 22.52 6.74
C ARG A 35 5.39 21.65 7.77
N VAL A 36 5.23 21.94 9.07
CA VAL A 36 5.85 21.17 10.16
C VAL A 36 5.29 19.74 10.22
N MET A 37 3.99 19.58 10.02
CA MET A 37 3.34 18.26 9.93
C MET A 37 3.87 17.46 8.75
N VAL A 38 3.93 18.05 7.57
CA VAL A 38 4.44 17.37 6.37
C VAL A 38 5.90 16.97 6.54
N GLU A 39 6.75 17.83 7.11
CA GLU A 39 8.15 17.48 7.38
C GLU A 39 8.28 16.30 8.36
N SER A 40 7.48 16.31 9.43
CA SER A 40 7.45 15.21 10.40
C SER A 40 6.94 13.92 9.78
N LEU A 41 5.92 14.00 8.91
CA LEU A 41 5.34 12.87 8.21
C LEU A 41 6.28 12.27 7.18
N CYS A 42 7.04 13.09 6.46
CA CYS A 42 8.08 12.62 5.55
C CYS A 42 9.11 11.75 6.29
N LYS A 43 9.67 12.28 7.39
CA LYS A 43 10.63 11.54 8.23
C LYS A 43 10.04 10.24 8.76
N LEU A 44 8.78 10.25 9.16
CA LEU A 44 8.07 9.07 9.62
C LEU A 44 7.97 8.00 8.55
N ILE A 45 7.53 8.37 7.35
CA ILE A 45 7.40 7.46 6.21
C ILE A 45 8.77 6.87 5.84
N ASP A 46 9.81 7.69 5.81
CA ASP A 46 11.16 7.25 5.44
C ASP A 46 11.71 6.22 6.45
N ILE A 47 11.57 6.50 7.76
CA ILE A 47 11.97 5.55 8.82
C ILE A 47 11.19 4.24 8.72
N LEU A 48 9.87 4.31 8.51
CA LEU A 48 9.05 3.10 8.43
C LEU A 48 9.36 2.30 7.15
N GLY A 49 9.67 2.98 6.06
CA GLY A 49 10.14 2.38 4.82
C GLY A 49 11.50 1.69 4.96
N GLU A 50 12.45 2.29 5.67
CA GLU A 50 13.73 1.67 6.02
C GLU A 50 13.54 0.40 6.86
N GLN A 51 12.67 0.45 7.85
CA GLN A 51 12.33 -0.72 8.67
C GLN A 51 11.67 -1.83 7.85
N SER A 52 10.75 -1.46 6.94
CA SER A 52 10.14 -2.41 6.00
C SER A 52 11.20 -3.09 5.13
N ALA A 53 12.10 -2.31 4.53
CA ALA A 53 13.17 -2.81 3.67
C ALA A 53 14.10 -3.77 4.43
N LYS A 54 14.50 -3.40 5.65
CA LYS A 54 15.32 -4.25 6.52
C LYS A 54 14.61 -5.56 6.89
N ALA A 55 13.33 -5.51 7.22
CA ALA A 55 12.55 -6.70 7.57
C ALA A 55 12.34 -7.67 6.40
N GLN A 56 12.35 -7.15 5.17
CA GLN A 56 12.22 -7.91 3.93
C GLN A 56 13.58 -8.30 3.31
N GLY A 57 14.70 -7.84 3.85
CA GLY A 57 16.04 -8.10 3.30
C GLY A 57 16.29 -7.40 1.96
N LEU A 58 15.66 -6.25 1.71
CA LEU A 58 15.80 -5.50 0.47
C LEU A 58 17.09 -4.66 0.47
N ASN A 59 17.81 -4.66 -0.66
CA ASN A 59 19.00 -3.82 -0.85
C ASN A 59 18.68 -2.33 -0.98
N LYS A 60 17.43 -1.98 -1.33
CA LYS A 60 16.97 -0.60 -1.51
C LYS A 60 15.63 -0.42 -0.83
N VAL A 61 15.46 0.73 -0.17
CA VAL A 61 14.18 1.14 0.41
C VAL A 61 13.19 1.42 -0.71
N ILE A 62 12.03 0.76 -0.72
CA ILE A 62 11.03 0.89 -1.79
C ILE A 62 9.91 1.90 -1.45
N THR A 63 9.82 2.33 -0.19
CA THR A 63 8.82 3.28 0.29
C THR A 63 9.52 4.44 0.98
N THR A 64 9.44 5.62 0.38
CA THR A 64 9.91 6.89 0.95
C THR A 64 8.89 7.97 0.63
N ALA A 65 8.91 9.06 1.38
CA ALA A 65 8.07 10.23 1.14
C ALA A 65 8.27 10.77 -0.29
N GLU A 66 9.52 10.86 -0.73
CA GLU A 66 9.89 11.26 -2.10
C GLU A 66 9.28 10.33 -3.17
N LYS A 67 9.42 9.01 -3.00
CA LYS A 67 8.86 8.03 -3.95
C LYS A 67 7.34 8.11 -4.03
N LEU A 68 6.68 8.37 -2.90
CA LEU A 68 5.22 8.56 -2.84
C LEU A 68 4.81 9.86 -3.56
N ARG A 69 5.54 10.97 -3.38
CA ARG A 69 5.29 12.23 -4.12
C ARG A 69 5.42 12.05 -5.63
N ASN A 70 6.41 11.27 -6.06
CA ASN A 70 6.68 11.02 -7.47
C ASN A 70 5.77 9.94 -8.10
N SER A 71 4.86 9.35 -7.33
CA SER A 71 3.98 8.27 -7.78
C SER A 71 2.50 8.65 -7.56
N PRO A 72 1.87 9.40 -8.49
CA PRO A 72 0.52 9.93 -8.30
C PRO A 72 -0.57 8.84 -8.21
N THR A 73 -0.30 7.63 -8.70
CA THR A 73 -1.21 6.47 -8.60
C THR A 73 -1.02 5.67 -7.32
N HIS A 74 -0.04 6.02 -6.48
CA HIS A 74 0.23 5.28 -5.24
C HIS A 74 -0.56 5.87 -4.08
N VAL A 75 -1.01 4.96 -3.22
CA VAL A 75 -1.68 5.26 -1.97
C VAL A 75 -0.94 4.55 -0.86
N LEU A 76 -0.73 5.25 0.26
CA LEU A 76 -0.11 4.70 1.45
C LEU A 76 -1.12 4.76 2.60
N TYR A 77 -1.43 3.60 3.16
CA TYR A 77 -2.21 3.49 4.40
C TYR A 77 -1.23 3.33 5.57
N LEU A 78 -1.36 4.19 6.58
CA LEU A 78 -0.60 4.10 7.82
C LEU A 78 -1.54 3.69 8.96
N LEU A 79 -1.16 2.65 9.70
CA LEU A 79 -1.88 2.21 10.90
C LEU A 79 -1.16 2.77 12.14
N LYS A 80 -1.89 3.46 13.02
CA LYS A 80 -1.35 3.93 14.31
C LYS A 80 -1.93 3.17 15.50
N ASP A 81 -1.12 3.08 16.55
CA ASP A 81 -1.55 2.82 17.92
C ASP A 81 -1.67 4.16 18.66
N ALA A 82 -2.89 4.62 18.90
CA ALA A 82 -3.15 5.92 19.52
C ALA A 82 -2.73 5.98 21.01
N LYS A 83 -2.65 4.83 21.68
CA LYS A 83 -2.33 4.76 23.12
C LYS A 83 -0.83 4.66 23.37
N ALA A 84 -0.03 4.34 22.36
CA ALA A 84 1.42 4.25 22.45
C ALA A 84 2.04 5.59 22.89
N LYS A 85 3.26 5.49 23.47
CA LYS A 85 4.07 6.64 23.87
C LYS A 85 3.31 7.65 24.75
N GLU A 86 2.69 7.16 25.83
CA GLU A 86 1.97 7.98 26.81
C GLU A 86 0.84 8.83 26.17
N GLY A 87 0.14 8.26 25.18
CA GLY A 87 -0.94 8.95 24.47
C GLY A 87 -0.48 9.91 23.37
N LYS A 88 0.82 9.98 23.05
CA LYS A 88 1.34 10.70 21.86
C LYS A 88 1.10 9.93 20.55
N GLY A 89 0.83 8.63 20.65
CA GLY A 89 0.59 7.73 19.53
C GLY A 89 1.88 7.28 18.84
N ASP A 90 1.80 6.16 18.12
CA ASP A 90 2.89 5.67 17.28
C ASP A 90 2.38 4.97 16.02
N VAL A 91 3.11 5.04 14.92
CA VAL A 91 2.74 4.31 13.69
C VAL A 91 3.33 2.91 13.76
N ILE A 92 2.45 1.91 13.60
CA ILE A 92 2.77 0.49 13.80
C ILE A 92 2.75 -0.31 12.51
N GLY A 93 2.32 0.28 11.40
CA GLY A 93 2.25 -0.41 10.11
C GLY A 93 2.06 0.51 8.92
N LEU A 94 2.47 0.02 7.75
CA LEU A 94 2.20 0.60 6.45
C LEU A 94 1.69 -0.43 5.47
N LEU A 95 0.88 0.03 4.52
CA LEU A 95 0.46 -0.69 3.33
C LEU A 95 0.47 0.27 2.16
N LYS A 96 1.37 0.05 1.19
CA LYS A 96 1.48 0.85 -0.03
C LYS A 96 0.89 0.07 -1.19
N VAL A 97 -0.03 0.69 -1.91
CA VAL A 97 -0.66 0.12 -3.11
C VAL A 97 -0.59 1.10 -4.26
N GLY A 98 -0.76 0.61 -5.49
CA GLY A 98 -0.88 1.48 -6.66
C GLY A 98 -1.09 0.70 -7.95
N HIS A 99 -1.70 1.35 -8.95
CA HIS A 99 -1.89 0.74 -10.27
C HIS A 99 -0.56 0.60 -11.01
N LYS A 100 -0.38 -0.56 -11.66
CA LYS A 100 0.78 -0.85 -12.52
C LYS A 100 0.32 -1.43 -13.83
N HIS A 101 0.91 -0.95 -14.92
CA HIS A 101 0.75 -1.55 -16.24
C HIS A 101 1.63 -2.80 -16.34
N LEU A 102 1.00 -3.98 -16.45
CA LEU A 102 1.67 -5.27 -16.37
C LEU A 102 1.32 -6.16 -17.57
N PHE A 103 2.28 -7.00 -17.96
CA PHE A 103 2.09 -8.12 -18.89
C PHE A 103 2.17 -9.41 -18.08
N LEU A 104 1.04 -10.11 -17.96
CA LEU A 104 0.88 -11.30 -17.11
C LEU A 104 0.44 -12.49 -17.96
N PHE A 105 0.89 -13.69 -17.63
CA PHE A 105 0.45 -14.94 -18.23
C PHE A 105 -0.82 -15.46 -17.54
N ASP A 106 -1.83 -15.76 -18.35
CA ASP A 106 -3.04 -16.45 -17.89
C ASP A 106 -2.82 -17.97 -17.76
N GLU A 107 -3.85 -18.70 -17.31
CA GLU A 107 -3.82 -20.15 -17.11
C GLU A 107 -3.53 -20.97 -18.39
N ARG A 108 -3.57 -20.33 -19.56
CA ARG A 108 -3.28 -20.94 -20.88
C ARG A 108 -1.95 -20.45 -21.45
N ASP A 109 -1.08 -19.91 -20.61
CA ASP A 109 0.20 -19.30 -20.97
C ASP A 109 0.08 -18.16 -21.99
N LYS A 110 -1.10 -17.51 -22.08
CA LYS A 110 -1.29 -16.36 -22.94
C LYS A 110 -0.97 -15.07 -22.18
N VAL A 111 -0.16 -14.22 -22.80
CA VAL A 111 0.14 -12.88 -22.27
C VAL A 111 -1.12 -12.00 -22.34
N ARG A 112 -1.42 -11.36 -21.22
CA ARG A 112 -2.48 -10.37 -21.01
C ARG A 112 -1.87 -9.07 -20.55
N GLU A 113 -2.21 -8.00 -21.26
CA GLU A 113 -1.90 -6.63 -20.87
C GLU A 113 -3.01 -6.12 -19.94
N VAL A 114 -2.65 -5.73 -18.72
CA VAL A 114 -3.59 -5.34 -17.66
C VAL A 114 -3.03 -4.18 -16.83
N GLU A 115 -3.91 -3.45 -16.13
CA GLU A 115 -3.53 -2.37 -15.21
C GLU A 115 -4.11 -2.55 -13.79
N PRO A 116 -3.78 -3.66 -13.09
CA PRO A 116 -4.38 -3.97 -11.79
C PRO A 116 -3.88 -3.07 -10.67
N LEU A 117 -4.66 -3.00 -9.59
CA LEU A 117 -4.18 -2.49 -8.32
C LEU A 117 -3.16 -3.48 -7.75
N CYS A 118 -2.00 -2.97 -7.35
CA CYS A 118 -0.91 -3.79 -6.84
C CYS A 118 -0.61 -3.49 -5.38
N VAL A 119 -0.27 -4.51 -4.60
CA VAL A 119 0.38 -4.36 -3.29
C VAL A 119 1.88 -4.22 -3.53
N LEU A 120 2.43 -3.06 -3.15
CA LEU A 120 3.79 -2.64 -3.47
C LEU A 120 4.72 -2.61 -2.25
N ASP A 121 4.16 -2.51 -1.05
CA ASP A 121 4.89 -2.67 0.22
C ASP A 121 3.87 -2.96 1.32
N PHE A 122 4.18 -3.89 2.23
CA PHE A 122 3.30 -4.22 3.35
C PHE A 122 4.11 -4.62 4.56
N PHE A 123 3.96 -3.85 5.64
CA PHE A 123 4.80 -4.00 6.81
C PHE A 123 4.04 -3.64 8.09
N ILE A 124 4.22 -4.48 9.10
CA ILE A 124 3.79 -4.24 10.49
C ILE A 124 5.04 -4.39 11.36
N LEU A 125 5.20 -3.50 12.35
CA LEU A 125 6.33 -3.56 13.28
C LEU A 125 6.50 -4.96 13.88
N PRO A 126 7.73 -5.48 13.99
CA PRO A 126 7.97 -6.86 14.39
C PRO A 126 7.29 -7.28 15.71
N ASP A 127 7.32 -6.41 16.71
CA ASP A 127 6.70 -6.63 18.03
C ASP A 127 5.17 -6.51 18.01
N ARG A 128 4.60 -5.98 16.92
CA ARG A 128 3.16 -5.86 16.68
C ARG A 128 2.63 -6.91 15.69
N GLN A 129 3.49 -7.75 15.10
CA GLN A 129 3.06 -8.82 14.19
C GLN A 129 2.22 -9.89 14.91
N ARG A 130 1.34 -10.57 14.16
CA ARG A 130 0.45 -11.66 14.65
C ARG A 130 -0.64 -11.25 15.65
N HIS A 131 -0.88 -9.95 15.84
CA HIS A 131 -1.97 -9.41 16.67
C HIS A 131 -3.22 -9.01 15.85
N GLY A 132 -3.28 -9.35 14.56
CA GLY A 132 -4.41 -9.01 13.67
C GLY A 132 -4.28 -7.68 12.93
N TYR A 133 -3.34 -6.81 13.31
CA TYR A 133 -3.13 -5.49 12.69
C TYR A 133 -2.94 -5.52 11.17
N GLY A 134 -2.23 -6.53 10.65
CA GLY A 134 -2.07 -6.69 9.21
C GLY A 134 -3.40 -6.89 8.50
N ARG A 135 -4.32 -7.66 9.09
CA ARG A 135 -5.66 -7.88 8.52
C ARG A 135 -6.49 -6.61 8.61
N VAL A 136 -6.49 -5.94 9.76
CA VAL A 136 -7.19 -4.66 9.95
C VAL A 136 -6.79 -3.63 8.89
N LEU A 137 -5.48 -3.49 8.63
CA LEU A 137 -4.97 -2.55 7.63
C LEU A 137 -5.34 -2.96 6.20
N PHE A 138 -5.28 -4.25 5.90
CA PHE A 138 -5.57 -4.77 4.56
C PHE A 138 -7.07 -4.76 4.24
N ASP A 139 -7.93 -5.17 5.19
CA ASP A 139 -9.39 -5.10 5.07
C ASP A 139 -9.86 -3.66 4.83
N HIS A 140 -9.28 -2.69 5.55
CA HIS A 140 -9.57 -1.27 5.32
C HIS A 140 -9.19 -0.83 3.90
N MET A 141 -8.03 -1.26 3.39
CA MET A 141 -7.61 -0.93 2.02
C MET A 141 -8.55 -1.54 0.98
N LEU A 142 -8.96 -2.81 1.15
CA LEU A 142 -9.92 -3.47 0.27
C LEU A 142 -11.25 -2.73 0.22
N GLN A 143 -11.77 -2.33 1.39
CA GLN A 143 -13.03 -1.59 1.50
C GLN A 143 -12.95 -0.19 0.88
N ASP A 144 -11.89 0.57 1.18
CA ASP A 144 -11.70 1.94 0.68
C ASP A 144 -11.46 2.01 -0.84
N LEU A 145 -10.90 0.94 -1.43
CA LEU A 145 -10.64 0.85 -2.87
C LEU A 145 -11.64 -0.02 -3.62
N GLU A 146 -12.71 -0.47 -2.95
CA GLU A 146 -13.79 -1.27 -3.52
C GLU A 146 -13.28 -2.48 -4.34
N THR A 147 -12.36 -3.25 -3.76
CA THR A 147 -11.71 -4.38 -4.42
C THR A 147 -11.61 -5.60 -3.50
N SER A 148 -11.30 -6.76 -4.06
CA SER A 148 -11.03 -8.00 -3.34
C SER A 148 -9.55 -8.39 -3.42
N ALA A 149 -9.09 -9.21 -2.47
CA ALA A 149 -7.71 -9.68 -2.46
C ALA A 149 -7.33 -10.51 -3.72
N GLN A 150 -8.34 -11.02 -4.44
CA GLN A 150 -8.20 -11.91 -5.57
C GLN A 150 -7.86 -11.13 -6.84
N GLU A 151 -8.27 -9.86 -6.88
CA GLU A 151 -8.02 -8.89 -7.96
C GLU A 151 -6.67 -8.18 -7.83
N LEU A 152 -5.93 -8.41 -6.74
CA LEU A 152 -4.65 -7.76 -6.50
C LEU A 152 -3.49 -8.52 -7.15
N ALA A 153 -2.55 -7.77 -7.71
CA ALA A 153 -1.21 -8.27 -7.99
C ALA A 153 -0.27 -7.91 -6.83
N ILE A 154 0.60 -8.83 -6.42
CA ILE A 154 1.51 -8.64 -5.29
C ILE A 154 2.93 -8.54 -5.84
N ASP A 155 3.63 -7.44 -5.58
CA ASP A 155 5.03 -7.25 -5.97
C ASP A 155 5.96 -7.96 -4.98
N GLY A 156 6.75 -8.93 -5.45
CA GLY A 156 7.73 -9.66 -4.66
C GLY A 156 7.18 -10.29 -3.36
N PRO A 157 6.10 -11.10 -3.37
CA PRO A 157 5.50 -11.60 -2.15
C PRO A 157 6.51 -12.38 -1.30
N SER A 158 6.64 -11.99 -0.03
CA SER A 158 7.40 -12.74 0.97
C SER A 158 6.63 -13.99 1.42
N PRO A 159 7.30 -15.00 2.02
CA PRO A 159 6.61 -16.15 2.61
C PRO A 159 5.56 -15.76 3.66
N LYS A 160 5.82 -14.68 4.42
CA LYS A 160 4.85 -14.13 5.39
C LYS A 160 3.61 -13.58 4.68
N MET A 161 3.78 -12.92 3.53
CA MET A 161 2.67 -12.39 2.73
C MET A 161 1.82 -13.53 2.17
N GLU A 162 2.43 -14.58 1.63
CA GLU A 162 1.68 -15.75 1.14
C GLU A 162 0.88 -16.42 2.26
N GLN A 163 1.49 -16.65 3.42
CA GLN A 163 0.80 -17.20 4.59
C GLN A 163 -0.35 -16.30 5.05
N PHE A 164 -0.14 -14.98 5.04
CA PHE A 164 -1.14 -13.99 5.40
C PHE A 164 -2.35 -14.05 4.44
N LEU A 165 -2.11 -14.09 3.13
CA LEU A 165 -3.18 -14.15 2.14
C LEU A 165 -3.96 -15.46 2.21
N ARG A 166 -3.26 -16.59 2.40
CA ARG A 166 -3.89 -17.90 2.60
C ARG A 166 -4.81 -17.91 3.80
N LYS A 167 -4.32 -17.43 4.95
CA LYS A 167 -5.07 -17.46 6.22
C LYS A 167 -6.31 -16.56 6.20
N ASN A 168 -6.21 -15.37 5.60
CA ASN A 168 -7.25 -14.35 5.75
C ASN A 168 -8.18 -14.22 4.54
N TYR A 169 -7.74 -14.61 3.34
CA TYR A 169 -8.50 -14.44 2.10
C TYR A 169 -8.64 -15.71 1.25
N GLY A 170 -8.20 -16.86 1.76
CA GLY A 170 -8.37 -18.15 1.06
C GLY A 170 -7.53 -18.29 -0.22
N ILE A 171 -6.49 -17.46 -0.39
CA ILE A 171 -5.57 -17.58 -1.53
C ILE A 171 -4.50 -18.63 -1.18
N ASP A 172 -4.78 -19.89 -1.51
CA ASP A 172 -3.94 -21.03 -1.12
C ASP A 172 -2.50 -20.96 -1.62
N ARG A 173 -2.31 -20.39 -2.82
CA ARG A 173 -1.01 -20.14 -3.45
C ARG A 173 -1.11 -18.95 -4.40
N LEU A 174 -0.01 -18.23 -4.56
CA LEU A 174 0.14 -17.23 -5.62
C LEU A 174 0.83 -17.87 -6.83
N ILE A 175 0.38 -17.47 -8.03
CA ILE A 175 1.02 -17.83 -9.29
C ILE A 175 2.08 -16.78 -9.58
N ARG A 176 3.35 -17.18 -9.47
CA ARG A 176 4.51 -16.34 -9.80
C ARG A 176 4.56 -16.10 -11.30
N GLN A 177 4.81 -14.85 -11.68
CA GLN A 177 4.88 -14.43 -13.07
C GLN A 177 6.35 -14.30 -13.49
N ASN A 178 6.60 -14.07 -14.78
CA ASN A 178 7.97 -13.84 -15.27
C ASN A 178 8.53 -12.46 -14.84
N ASN A 179 7.66 -11.58 -14.35
CA ASN A 179 8.05 -10.37 -13.64
C ASN A 179 8.05 -10.64 -12.11
N ASN A 180 8.47 -9.67 -11.30
CA ASN A 180 8.52 -9.85 -9.84
C ASN A 180 7.13 -10.01 -9.17
N PHE A 181 6.04 -9.94 -9.94
CA PHE A 181 4.68 -10.02 -9.41
C PHE A 181 4.19 -11.45 -9.27
N ALA A 182 3.21 -11.62 -8.39
CA ALA A 182 2.43 -12.83 -8.28
C ALA A 182 0.95 -12.48 -8.13
N ILE A 183 0.08 -13.35 -8.65
CA ILE A 183 -1.37 -13.15 -8.69
C ILE A 183 -2.11 -14.34 -8.09
N SER A 184 -3.35 -14.14 -7.67
CA SER A 184 -4.23 -15.25 -7.28
C SER A 184 -4.61 -16.09 -8.50
N PRO A 185 -4.95 -17.39 -8.35
CA PRO A 185 -5.49 -18.19 -9.45
C PRO A 185 -6.77 -17.59 -10.04
N GLN A 186 -7.61 -16.95 -9.20
CA GLN A 186 -8.85 -16.33 -9.62
C GLN A 186 -8.69 -14.93 -10.22
N PHE A 187 -7.45 -14.41 -10.33
CA PHE A 187 -7.18 -13.04 -10.72
C PHE A 187 -7.83 -12.66 -12.05
N PHE A 188 -7.63 -13.45 -13.11
CA PHE A 188 -8.20 -13.11 -14.42
C PHE A 188 -9.73 -13.26 -14.48
N ALA A 189 -10.31 -14.15 -13.68
CA ALA A 189 -11.76 -14.27 -13.56
C ALA A 189 -12.33 -13.03 -12.84
N ALA A 190 -11.67 -12.59 -11.77
CA ALA A 190 -12.12 -11.44 -10.97
C ALA A 190 -11.93 -10.10 -11.71
N VAL A 191 -10.84 -9.93 -12.45
CA VAL A 191 -10.56 -8.70 -13.22
C VAL A 191 -11.38 -8.62 -14.52
N ALA A 192 -11.81 -9.74 -15.10
CA ALA A 192 -12.62 -9.75 -16.32
C ALA A 192 -14.04 -9.18 -16.12
N ASP A 193 -14.57 -9.19 -14.89
CA ASP A 193 -15.84 -8.55 -14.55
C ASP A 193 -15.75 -7.01 -14.50
N ILE A 194 -14.53 -6.45 -14.58
CA ILE A 194 -14.28 -5.01 -14.70
C ILE A 194 -14.33 -4.62 -16.18
N LYS A 195 -15.42 -3.94 -16.57
CA LYS A 195 -15.71 -3.46 -17.93
C LYS A 195 -14.45 -2.92 -18.64
N PRO A 196 -14.23 -3.24 -19.93
CA PRO A 196 -13.14 -2.64 -20.70
C PRO A 196 -13.31 -1.11 -20.72
N LYS A 197 -12.28 -0.37 -20.26
CA LYS A 197 -12.24 1.09 -20.44
C LYS A 197 -12.36 1.38 -21.94
N PRO A 198 -13.23 2.32 -22.37
CA PRO A 198 -13.31 2.69 -23.77
C PRO A 198 -11.95 3.20 -24.22
N ARG A 199 -11.41 2.62 -25.30
CA ARG A 199 -10.22 3.11 -25.99
C ARG A 199 -10.42 4.61 -26.23
N ARG A 200 -9.57 5.46 -25.64
CA ARG A 200 -9.51 6.88 -25.99
C ARG A 200 -9.17 6.95 -27.48
N LEU A 201 -10.16 7.26 -28.30
CA LEU A 201 -9.97 7.67 -29.69
C LEU A 201 -8.96 8.81 -29.68
N ARG A 202 -7.78 8.58 -30.26
CA ARG A 202 -6.86 9.65 -30.61
C ARG A 202 -7.64 10.61 -31.50
N ARG A 203 -7.97 11.81 -31.01
CA ARG A 203 -8.44 12.90 -31.85
C ARG A 203 -7.33 13.19 -32.86
N SER A 204 -7.53 12.79 -34.11
CA SER A 204 -6.78 13.30 -35.24
C SER A 204 -7.04 14.79 -35.30
N ILE A 205 -5.99 15.58 -35.09
CA ILE A 205 -6.03 17.01 -35.31
C ILE A 205 -5.84 17.17 -36.83
N TYR A 206 -6.88 17.64 -37.50
CA TYR A 206 -6.79 18.33 -38.79
C TYR A 206 -7.17 19.78 -38.55
#